data_AF-A0A318KVR7-F1
#
_entry.id   AF-A0A318KVR7-F1
#
_cell.length_a   1.000
_cell.length_b   1.000
_cell.length_c   1.000
_cell.angle_alpha   90.00
_cell.angle_beta   90.00
_cell.angle_gamma   90.00
#
_symmetry.space_group_name_H-M   'P 1'
#
loop_
_entity.id
_entity.type
_entity.pdbx_description
1 polymer ?
#
loop_
_entity_poly.entity_id
_entity_poly.type
_entity_poly.pdbx_seq_one_letter_code
_entity_poly.pdbx_strand_id
1 'polypeptide(L)'
;MPQKSRIHTASEKLTVLNLLEQSTATFQILFDCGPCKALELKKKVKQKIIESGKLLPCEDKVPTAAAIKYLMIDENRIRKLAAIEAAEQQKRDTAAVES
;
A
#
# COMPACT_ATOMS: atom_id res chain seq x y z
N MET A 1 23.33 -3.06 -4.48
CA MET A 1 22.48 -2.83 -5.66
C MET A 1 21.23 -2.08 -5.20
N PRO A 2 20.95 -0.85 -5.66
CA PRO A 2 19.64 -0.25 -5.42
C PRO A 2 18.62 -1.11 -6.16
N GLN A 3 17.80 -1.88 -5.44
CA GLN A 3 16.67 -2.57 -6.03
C GLN A 3 15.79 -1.50 -6.69
N LYS A 4 15.72 -1.49 -8.02
CA LYS A 4 14.75 -0.67 -8.76
C LYS A 4 13.39 -0.96 -8.13
N SER A 5 12.76 0.07 -7.58
CA SER A 5 11.41 -0.09 -7.06
C SER A 5 10.52 -0.49 -8.22
N ARG A 6 9.98 -1.71 -8.14
CA ARG A 6 8.92 -2.14 -9.04
C ARG A 6 7.76 -1.17 -8.87
N ILE A 7 7.20 -0.70 -9.97
CA ILE A 7 5.95 0.05 -9.96
C ILE A 7 4.84 -0.99 -9.80
N HIS A 8 4.13 -0.94 -8.68
CA HIS A 8 3.04 -1.85 -8.39
C HIS A 8 1.73 -1.31 -8.97
N THR A 9 0.85 -2.21 -9.36
CA THR A 9 -0.43 -1.84 -9.94
C THR A 9 -1.37 -1.26 -8.88
N ALA A 10 -2.44 -0.56 -9.31
CA ALA A 10 -3.40 -0.01 -8.38
C ALA A 10 -4.15 -1.13 -7.64
N SER A 11 -4.39 -2.26 -8.30
CA SER A 11 -4.97 -3.47 -7.71
C SER A 11 -4.08 -4.06 -6.60
N GLU A 12 -2.76 -4.14 -6.82
CA GLU A 12 -1.80 -4.60 -5.80
C GLU A 12 -1.78 -3.67 -4.58
N LYS A 13 -1.79 -2.35 -4.81
CA LYS A 13 -1.86 -1.34 -3.73
C LYS A 13 -3.18 -1.40 -2.96
N LEU A 14 -4.30 -1.63 -3.64
CA LEU A 14 -5.60 -1.79 -3.01
C LEU A 14 -5.65 -3.04 -2.13
N THR A 15 -5.07 -4.16 -2.59
CA THR A 15 -4.99 -5.41 -1.82
C THR A 15 -4.29 -5.17 -0.49
N VAL A 16 -3.17 -4.44 -0.54
CA VAL A 16 -2.41 -4.08 0.64
C VAL A 16 -3.17 -3.12 1.56
N LEU A 17 -3.90 -2.13 1.03
CA LEU A 17 -4.72 -1.22 1.83
C LEU A 17 -5.85 -1.93 2.59
N ASN A 18 -6.34 -3.05 2.08
CA ASN A 18 -7.39 -3.83 2.74
C ASN A 18 -6.87 -4.71 3.90
N LEU A 19 -5.54 -4.81 4.08
CA LEU A 19 -4.97 -5.51 5.23
C LEU A 19 -5.24 -4.74 6.53
N LEU A 20 -5.39 -5.45 7.65
CA LEU A 20 -5.51 -4.81 8.97
C LEU A 20 -4.19 -4.16 9.42
N GLU A 21 -3.06 -4.76 9.04
CA GLU A 21 -1.73 -4.39 9.49
C GLU A 21 -0.74 -4.32 8.32
N GLN A 22 0.19 -3.36 8.40
CA GLN A 22 1.21 -3.09 7.39
C GLN A 22 2.59 -3.49 7.91
N SER A 23 3.34 -4.21 7.07
CA SER A 23 4.73 -4.56 7.25
C SER A 23 5.64 -3.72 6.36
N THR A 24 6.96 -3.86 6.48
CA THR A 24 7.90 -3.17 5.59
C THR A 24 7.65 -3.52 4.12
N ALA A 25 7.28 -4.76 3.81
CA ALA A 25 7.00 -5.18 2.44
C ALA A 25 5.76 -4.49 1.86
N THR A 26 4.72 -4.30 2.68
CA THR A 26 3.50 -3.66 2.22
C THR A 26 3.68 -2.15 1.99
N PHE A 27 4.55 -1.49 2.76
CA PHE A 27 4.97 -0.11 2.47
C PHE A 27 5.75 0.03 1.15
N GLN A 28 6.52 -0.99 0.75
CA GLN A 28 7.20 -0.97 -0.55
C GLN A 28 6.18 -0.94 -1.69
N ILE A 29 5.09 -1.71 -1.57
CA ILE A 29 4.00 -1.76 -2.55
C ILE A 29 3.24 -0.44 -2.58
N LEU A 30 2.84 0.09 -1.41
CA LEU A 30 2.05 1.32 -1.34
C LEU A 30 2.77 2.54 -1.91
N PHE A 31 4.09 2.63 -1.70
CA PHE A 31 4.89 3.81 -2.04
C PHE A 31 5.85 3.60 -3.23
N ASP A 32 5.82 2.44 -3.88
CA ASP A 32 6.75 2.03 -4.94
C ASP A 32 8.20 2.39 -4.58
N CYS A 33 8.62 1.94 -3.40
CA CYS A 33 9.92 2.32 -2.83
C CYS A 33 10.72 1.11 -2.39
N GLY A 34 12.05 1.28 -2.30
CA GLY A 34 12.95 0.24 -1.82
C GLY A 34 12.79 -0.04 -0.31
N PRO A 35 13.39 -1.14 0.17
CA PRO A 35 13.22 -1.62 1.54
C PRO A 35 13.65 -0.62 2.61
N CYS A 36 14.72 0.15 2.38
CA CYS A 36 15.19 1.15 3.34
C CYS A 36 14.16 2.26 3.55
N LYS A 37 13.62 2.81 2.45
CA LYS A 37 12.61 3.88 2.50
C LYS A 37 11.30 3.38 3.10
N ALA A 38 10.90 2.15 2.77
CA ALA A 38 9.73 1.52 3.39
C ALA A 38 9.89 1.34 4.90
N LEU A 39 11.10 0.96 5.35
CA LEU A 39 11.41 0.84 6.78
C LEU A 39 11.35 2.19 7.49
N GLU A 40 11.87 3.25 6.88
CA GLU A 40 11.79 4.61 7.40
C GLU A 40 10.34 5.10 7.53
N LEU A 41 9.51 4.86 6.51
CA LEU A 41 8.08 5.20 6.55
C LEU A 41 7.37 4.45 7.69
N LYS A 42 7.62 3.15 7.83
CA LYS A 42 7.09 2.33 8.94
C LYS A 42 7.51 2.89 10.30
N LYS A 43 8.80 3.22 10.49
CA LYS A 43 9.31 3.82 11.74
C LYS A 43 8.63 5.17 12.03
N LYS A 44 8.46 6.01 11.02
CA LYS A 44 7.78 7.32 11.15
C LYS A 44 6.32 7.18 11.58
N VAL A 45 5.60 6.21 10.99
CA VAL A 45 4.22 5.90 11.41
C VAL A 45 4.20 5.38 12.85
N LYS A 46 5.12 4.46 13.19
CA LYS A 46 5.25 3.91 14.55
C LYS A 46 5.47 5.01 15.59
N GLN A 47 6.39 5.93 15.30
CA GLN A 47 6.69 7.06 16.17
C GLN A 47 5.45 7.96 16.37
N LYS A 48 4.75 8.33 15.30
CA LYS A 48 3.51 9.12 15.40
C LYS A 48 2.40 8.42 16.20
N ILE A 49 2.30 7.09 16.13
CA ILE A 49 1.35 6.32 16.94
C ILE A 49 1.69 6.45 18.42
N ILE A 50 2.96 6.27 18.78
CA ILE A 50 3.46 6.39 20.16
C ILE A 50 3.26 7.82 20.68
N GLU A 51 3.60 8.84 19.88
CA GLU A 51 3.38 10.26 20.20
C GLU A 51 1.89 10.59 20.40
N SER A 52 0.98 9.87 19.73
CA SER A 52 -0.46 10.01 19.93
C SER A 52 -1.01 9.27 21.17
N GLY A 53 -0.14 8.66 21.99
CA GLY A 53 -0.52 7.92 23.19
C GLY A 53 -1.17 6.55 22.92
N LYS A 54 -1.07 6.04 21.69
CA LYS A 54 -1.66 4.76 21.30
C LYS A 54 -0.63 3.64 21.38
N LEU A 55 -1.06 2.48 21.88
CA LEU A 55 -0.26 1.25 21.86
C LEU A 55 -0.38 0.56 20.51
N LEU A 56 0.72 -0.07 20.09
CA LEU A 56 0.74 -0.92 18.92
C LEU A 56 0.33 -2.34 19.31
N PRO A 57 -0.54 -3.00 18.52
CA PRO A 57 -0.88 -4.40 18.77
C PRO A 57 0.29 -5.37 18.52
N CYS A 58 1.24 -4.99 17.67
CA CYS A 58 2.47 -5.73 17.38
C CYS A 58 3.63 -4.75 17.16
N GLU A 59 4.83 -5.07 17.66
CA GLU A 59 5.99 -4.18 17.52
C GLU A 59 6.47 -4.02 16.07
N ASP A 60 6.28 -5.06 15.27
CA ASP A 60 6.77 -5.16 13.90
C ASP A 60 5.75 -4.80 12.83
N LYS A 61 4.56 -4.35 13.23
CA LYS A 61 3.52 -3.96 12.29
C LYS A 61 2.88 -2.66 12.74
N VAL A 62 2.28 -1.96 11.77
CA VAL A 62 1.49 -0.76 12.06
C VAL A 62 0.07 -0.95 11.54
N PRO A 63 -0.96 -0.52 12.29
CA PRO A 63 -2.33 -0.57 11.80
C PRO A 63 -2.48 0.23 10.51
N THR A 64 -3.17 -0.33 9.51
CA THR A 64 -3.34 0.32 8.19
C THR A 64 -4.04 1.66 8.31
N ALA A 65 -5.07 1.76 9.16
CA ALA A 65 -5.77 3.02 9.42
C ALA A 65 -4.82 4.12 9.96
N ALA A 66 -3.84 3.75 10.79
CA ALA A 66 -2.85 4.70 11.29
C ALA A 66 -1.86 5.10 10.19
N ALA A 67 -1.44 4.16 9.33
CA ALA A 67 -0.59 4.46 8.18
C ALA A 67 -1.29 5.43 7.20
N ILE A 68 -2.56 5.19 6.86
CA ILE A 68 -3.38 6.06 6.01
C ILE A 68 -3.45 7.47 6.60
N LYS A 69 -3.81 7.57 7.89
CA LYS A 69 -3.94 8.86 8.58
C LYS A 69 -2.61 9.63 8.63
N TYR A 70 -1.52 8.96 9.01
CA TYR A 70 -0.26 9.65 9.30
C TYR A 70 0.63 9.94 8.09
N LEU A 71 0.43 9.20 7.01
CA LEU A 71 1.09 9.42 5.71
C LEU A 71 0.17 10.09 4.69
N MET A 72 -1.07 10.42 5.07
CA MET A 72 -2.06 11.10 4.22
C MET A 72 -2.27 10.35 2.89
N ILE A 73 -2.44 9.03 2.99
CA ILE A 73 -2.67 8.18 1.81
C ILE A 73 -4.07 8.46 1.26
N ASP A 74 -4.16 8.79 -0.02
CA ASP A 74 -5.43 8.96 -0.72
C ASP A 74 -6.00 7.59 -1.14
N GLU A 75 -6.67 6.96 -0.18
CA GLU A 75 -7.32 5.66 -0.38
C GLU A 75 -8.37 5.71 -1.51
N ASN A 76 -9.12 6.80 -1.62
CA ASN A 76 -10.14 6.96 -2.65
C ASN A 76 -9.53 6.97 -4.05
N ARG A 77 -8.40 7.64 -4.23
CA ARG A 77 -7.66 7.62 -5.49
C ARG A 77 -7.18 6.21 -5.84
N ILE A 78 -6.64 5.47 -4.87
CA ILE A 78 -6.15 4.10 -5.12
C ILE A 78 -7.32 3.17 -5.51
N ARG A 79 -8.45 3.26 -4.81
CA ARG A 79 -9.68 2.51 -5.15
C ARG A 79 -10.19 2.84 -6.56
N LYS A 80 -10.23 4.12 -6.94
CA LYS A 80 -10.64 4.54 -8.29
C LYS A 80 -9.71 3.99 -9.37
N LEU A 81 -8.41 4.07 -9.17
CA LEU A 81 -7.43 3.54 -10.14
C LEU A 81 -7.54 2.02 -10.27
N ALA A 82 -7.74 1.30 -9.17
CA ALA A 82 -7.94 -0.15 -9.20
C ALA A 82 -9.21 -0.55 -9.95
N ALA A 83 -10.31 0.21 -9.80
CA ALA A 83 -11.54 -0.03 -10.56
C ALA A 83 -11.36 0.19 -12.07
N ILE A 84 -10.60 1.22 -12.45
CA ILE A 84 -10.26 1.49 -13.86
C ILE A 84 -9.41 0.33 -14.42
N GLU A 85 -8.38 -0.09 -13.69
CA GLU A 85 -7.49 -1.19 -14.08
C GLU A 85 -8.26 -2.50 -14.26
N ALA A 86 -9.17 -2.83 -13.33
CA ALA A 86 -10.02 -4.01 -13.44
C ALA A 86 -10.95 -3.96 -14.67
N ALA A 87 -11.56 -2.79 -14.94
CA ALA A 87 -12.42 -2.61 -16.11
C ALA A 87 -11.63 -2.71 -17.44
N GLU A 88 -10.39 -2.21 -17.48
CA GLU A 88 -9.51 -2.37 -18.64
C GLU A 88 -9.10 -3.82 -18.86
N GLN A 89 -8.78 -4.54 -17.78
CA GLN A 89 -8.41 -5.95 -17.86
C GLN A 89 -9.58 -6.80 -18.39
N GLN A 90 -10.79 -6.57 -17.87
CA GLN A 90 -11.99 -7.27 -18.34
C GLN A 90 -12.26 -7.06 -19.84
N LYS A 91 -12.02 -5.86 -20.37
CA LYS A 91 -12.15 -5.58 -21.81
C LYS A 91 -11.15 -6.38 -22.64
N ARG A 92 -9.89 -6.50 -22.18
CA ARG A 92 -8.85 -7.27 -22.87
C ARG A 92 -9.17 -8.76 -22.86
N ASP A 93 -9.61 -9.28 -21.72
CA ASP A 93 -9.95 -10.69 -21.56
C ASP A 93 -11.16 -11.06 -22.43
N THR A 94 -12.15 -10.17 -22.54
CA THR A 94 -13.31 -10.37 -23.43
C THR A 94 -12.88 -10.40 -24.90
N ALA A 95 -12.04 -9.46 -25.33
CA ALA A 95 -11.52 -9.42 -26.71
C ALA A 95 -10.66 -10.64 -27.08
N ALA A 96 -9.96 -11.23 -26.10
CA ALA A 96 -9.12 -12.42 -26.29
C ALA A 96 -9.93 -13.71 -26.42
N VAL A 97 -11.16 -13.76 -25.91
CA VAL A 97 -12.07 -14.92 -26.01
C VAL A 97 -12.85 -14.91 -27.33
N GLU A 98 -13.06 -13.72 -27.93
CA GLU A 98 -13.76 -13.55 -29.22
C GLU A 98 -12.84 -13.68 -30.45
N SER A 99 -11.54 -13.97 -30.26
CA SER A 99 -10.53 -14.13 -31.33
C SER A 99 -10.21 -15.59 -31.65
#